data_AF-A0A0S7XBN5-F1
#
_entry.id   AF-A0A0S7XBN5-F1
#
_cell.length_a   1.000
_cell.length_b   1.000
_cell.length_c   1.000
_cell.angle_alpha   90.00
_cell.angle_beta   90.00
_cell.angle_gamma   90.00
#
_symmetry.space_group_name_H-M   'P 1'
#
loop_
_entity.id
_entity.type
_entity.pdbx_description
1 polymer ?
#
loop_
_entity_poly.entity_id
_entity_poly.type
_entity_poly.pdbx_seq_one_letter_code
_entity_poly.pdbx_strand_id
1 'polypeptide(L)' 'MDIICQNEQCAWNSFPYNELVKDYINKFKYCPFCGMILTWKCSKCNTRLLDPNAVYCRHCGRKFEKI' A
#
# COMPACT_ATOMS: atom_id res chain seq x y z
N MET A 1 -3.39 5.35 -4.71
CA MET A 1 -3.16 4.04 -4.07
C MET A 1 -2.51 4.36 -2.73
N ASP A 2 -2.84 3.61 -1.69
CA ASP A 2 -2.15 3.75 -0.40
C ASP A 2 -1.40 2.46 -0.10
N ILE A 3 -0.23 2.56 0.52
CA ILE A 3 0.57 1.40 0.92
C ILE A 3 0.23 1.04 2.36
N ILE A 4 -0.14 -0.23 2.58
CA ILE A 4 -0.55 -0.77 3.85
C ILE A 4 0.22 -2.07 4.16
N CYS A 5 0.26 -2.44 5.43
CA CYS A 5 0.75 -3.73 5.85
C CYS A 5 -0.37 -4.77 5.70
N GLN A 6 -0.02 -5.99 5.28
CA GLN A 6 -0.97 -7.10 5.18
C GLN A 6 -1.63 -7.46 6.52
N ASN A 7 -0.92 -7.25 7.63
CA ASN A 7 -1.48 -7.35 8.98
C ASN A 7 -2.26 -6.07 9.32
N GLU A 8 -3.58 -6.18 9.45
CA GLU A 8 -4.49 -5.04 9.67
C GLU A 8 -4.25 -4.33 11.00
N GLN A 9 -3.80 -5.07 12.02
CA GLN A 9 -3.52 -4.57 13.35
C GLN A 9 -2.11 -3.98 13.47
N CYS A 10 -1.33 -3.96 12.39
CA CYS A 10 0.02 -3.43 12.41
C CYS A 10 0.03 -1.90 12.52
N ALA A 11 0.91 -1.37 13.36
CA ALA A 11 1.13 0.08 13.54
C ALA A 11 1.45 0.82 12.22
N TRP A 12 2.00 0.13 11.22
CA TRP A 12 2.21 0.68 9.87
C TRP A 12 0.92 1.26 9.26
N ASN A 13 -0.23 0.64 9.49
CA ASN A 13 -1.50 1.09 8.90
C ASN A 13 -2.01 2.40 9.50
N SER A 14 -1.49 2.79 10.67
CA SER A 14 -1.75 4.07 11.32
C SER A 14 -0.64 5.08 11.06
N PHE A 15 0.43 4.70 10.35
CA PHE A 15 1.55 5.58 10.06
C PHE A 15 1.19 6.54 8.91
N PRO A 16 1.40 7.85 9.07
CA PRO A 16 1.09 8.81 8.01
C PRO A 16 2.04 8.61 6.82
N TYR A 17 1.49 8.66 5.61
CA TYR A 17 2.29 8.60 4.40
C TYR A 17 3.09 9.89 4.23
N ASN A 18 4.42 9.78 4.22
CA ASN A 18 5.36 10.89 4.06
C ASN A 18 6.54 10.48 3.17
N GLU A 19 7.49 11.39 2.93
CA GLU A 19 8.65 11.11 2.05
C GLU A 19 9.55 9.98 2.57
N LEU A 20 9.71 9.84 3.89
CA LEU A 20 10.49 8.74 4.48
C LEU A 20 9.83 7.39 4.22
N VAL A 21 8.51 7.32 4.35
CA VAL A 21 7.71 6.13 4.04
C VAL A 21 7.83 5.81 2.54
N LYS A 22 7.77 6.82 1.65
CA LYS A 22 7.95 6.64 0.21
C LYS A 22 9.33 6.06 -0.13
N ASP A 23 10.41 6.61 0.43
CA ASP A 23 11.78 6.10 0.21
C ASP A 23 11.95 4.67 0.75
N TYR A 24 11.40 4.40 1.94
CA TYR A 24 11.41 3.06 2.53
C TYR A 24 10.72 2.05 1.62
N ILE A 25 9.51 2.33 1.12
CA ILE A 25 8.76 1.36 0.30
C ILE A 25 9.43 1.12 -1.05
N ASN A 26 10.05 2.15 -1.63
CA ASN A 26 10.83 2.00 -2.86
C ASN A 26 12.04 1.07 -2.67
N LYS A 27 12.62 1.02 -1.46
CA LYS A 27 13.78 0.18 -1.13
C LYS A 27 13.40 -1.18 -0.53
N PHE A 28 12.30 -1.25 0.21
CA PHE A 28 11.93 -2.37 1.05
C PHE A 28 10.47 -2.79 0.83
N LYS A 29 10.27 -4.07 0.55
CA LYS A 29 8.93 -4.67 0.33
C LYS A 29 8.25 -5.16 1.62
N TYR A 30 8.94 -5.11 2.76
CA TYR A 30 8.50 -5.67 4.02
C TYR A 30 8.29 -4.58 5.08
N CYS A 31 7.27 -4.76 5.90
CA CYS A 31 6.94 -3.88 7.00
C CYS A 31 8.02 -3.94 8.08
N PRO A 32 8.61 -2.80 8.49
CA PRO A 32 9.67 -2.77 9.50
C PRO A 32 9.16 -3.13 10.90
N PHE A 33 7.84 -3.04 11.16
CA PHE A 33 7.26 -3.31 12.47
C PHE A 33 6.96 -4.79 12.72
N CYS A 34 6.59 -5.55 11.68
CA CYS A 34 6.12 -6.92 11.84
C CYS A 34 6.68 -7.92 10.82
N GLY A 35 7.53 -7.48 9.89
CA GLY A 35 8.15 -8.34 8.87
C GLY A 35 7.22 -8.80 7.75
N MET A 36 5.91 -8.53 7.83
CA MET A 36 4.94 -8.89 6.79
C MET A 36 5.14 -8.06 5.52
N ILE A 37 4.67 -8.58 4.38
CA ILE A 37 4.76 -7.87 3.10
C ILE A 37 3.88 -6.61 3.11
N LEU A 38 4.42 -5.52 2.57
CA LEU A 38 3.67 -4.31 2.27
C LEU A 38 2.89 -4.51 0.97
N THR A 39 1.62 -4.16 0.99
CA THR A 39 0.70 -4.27 -0.14
C THR A 39 0.03 -2.93 -0.40
N TRP A 40 -0.66 -2.80 -1.53
CA TRP A 40 -1.41 -1.58 -1.84
C TRP A 40 -2.89 -1.77 -1.53
N LYS A 41 -3.57 -0.67 -1.20
CA LYS A 41 -5.02 -0.60 -1.18
C LYS A 41 -5.52 0.50 -2.10
N CYS A 42 -6.72 0.30 -2.61
CA CYS A 42 -7.41 1.34 -3.35
C CYS A 42 -7.89 2.43 -2.39
N SER A 43 -7.43 3.66 -2.57
CA SER A 43 -7.84 4.83 -1.77
C SER A 43 -9.34 5.17 -1.89
N LYS A 44 -10.07 4.56 -2.84
CA LYS A 44 -11.53 4.80 -3.02
C LYS A 44 -12.39 3.74 -2.34
N CYS A 45 -12.11 2.46 -2.57
CA CYS A 45 -12.94 1.35 -2.06
C CYS A 45 -12.25 0.52 -0.97
N ASN A 46 -11.04 0.90 -0.54
CA ASN A 46 -10.21 0.19 0.44
C ASN A 46 -9.87 -1.27 0.10
N THR A 47 -10.24 -1.75 -1.10
CA THR A 47 -9.88 -3.09 -1.56
C THR A 47 -8.37 -3.22 -1.70
N ARG A 48 -7.82 -4.33 -1.20
CA ARG A 48 -6.40 -4.68 -1.34
C ARG A 48 -6.07 -4.99 -2.79
N LEU A 49 -4.90 -4.53 -3.21
CA LEU A 49 -4.37 -4.71 -4.55
C LEU A 49 -3.19 -5.67 -4.42
N LEU A 50 -3.37 -6.85 -5.00
CA LEU A 50 -2.34 -7.89 -5.05
C LEU A 50 -1.25 -7.55 -6.08
N ASP A 51 -1.57 -6.72 -7.07
CA ASP A 51 -0.67 -6.38 -8.15
C ASP A 51 -0.14 -4.93 -8.02
N PRO A 52 1.19 -4.73 -7.86
CA PRO A 52 1.84 -3.42 -7.82
C PRO A 52 1.61 -2.57 -9.06
N ASN A 53 1.54 -3.25 -10.21
CA ASN A 53 1.53 -2.64 -11.53
C ASN A 53 0.10 -2.40 -12.02
N ALA A 54 -0.91 -2.64 -11.17
CA ALA A 54 -2.29 -2.42 -11.51
C ALA A 54 -2.48 -0.95 -11.91
N VAL A 55 -2.97 -0.73 -13.12
CA VAL A 55 -3.28 0.62 -13.62
C VAL A 55 -4.68 1.05 -13.20
N TYR A 56 -5.52 0.12 -12.73
CA TYR A 56 -6.87 0.38 -12.25
C TYR A 56 -7.29 -0.61 -11.16
N CYS A 57 -8.20 -0.18 -10.29
CA CYS A 57 -8.80 -1.04 -9.29
C CYS A 57 -9.80 -1.97 -9.95
N ARG A 58 -9.60 -3.29 -9.84
CA ARG A 58 -10.53 -4.28 -10.38
C ARG A 58 -11.92 -4.26 -9.72
N HIS A 59 -12.02 -3.70 -8.51
CA HIS A 59 -13.27 -3.68 -7.74
C HIS A 59 -14.12 -2.43 -7.98
N CYS A 60 -13.50 -1.24 -8.10
CA CYS A 60 -14.24 0.02 -8.26
C CYS A 60 -13.96 0.75 -9.57
N GLY A 61 -13.12 0.18 -10.45
CA GLY A 61 -12.76 0.76 -11.75
C GLY A 61 -11.89 2.02 -11.69
N ARG A 62 -11.52 2.51 -10.50
CA ARG A 62 -10.69 3.72 -10.36
C ARG A 62 -9.31 3.48 -10.98
N LYS A 63 -8.93 4.32 -11.94
CA LYS A 63 -7.57 4.36 -12.49
C LYS A 63 -6.59 4.82 -11.41
N PHE A 64 -5.49 4.12 -11.27
CA PHE A 64 -4.39 4.52 -10.42
C PHE A 64 -3.43 5.38 -11.24
N GLU A 65 -3.12 6.56 -10.72
CA GLU A 65 -2.02 7.35 -11.25
C GLU A 65 -0.73 6.60 -10.91
N LYS A 66 0.06 6.28 -11.95
CA LYS A 66 1.43 5.79 -11.74
C LYS A 66 2.17 6.88 -10.98
N ILE A 67 2.69 6.52 -9.81
CA ILE A 67 3.60 7.36 -9.02
C ILE A 67 4.94 7.41 -9.74
#